data_AF-A0A1R3T907-F1
#
_entry.id   AF-A0A1R3T907-F1
#
_cell.length_a   1.000
_cell.length_b   1.000
_cell.length_c   1.000
_cell.angle_alpha   90.00
_cell.angle_beta   90.00
_cell.angle_gamma   90.00
#
_symmetry.space_group_name_H-M   'P 1'
#
loop_
_entity.id
_entity.type
_entity.pdbx_description
1 polymer ?
#
loop_
_entity_poly.entity_id
_entity_poly.type
_entity_poly.pdbx_seq_one_letter_code
_entity_poly.pdbx_strand_id
1 'polypeptide(L)'
;MNSFGEYLRNRREQLGLPLRKVAAELDIDTSILSKIERSERAATKEMLPTLAKTLQVQEKEIEIEFIKAFILSDLGELKFLKSGLEETLNTIKSRK
;
A
#
# COMPACT_ATOMS: atom_id res chain seq x y z
N MET A 1 11.20 9.11 -0.36
CA MET A 1 10.46 8.17 0.50
C MET A 1 9.72 7.23 -0.44
N ASN A 2 9.87 5.92 -0.27
CA ASN A 2 9.38 4.98 -1.28
C ASN A 2 7.85 4.96 -1.28
N SER A 3 7.26 5.09 -2.47
CA SER A 3 5.81 4.96 -2.66
C SER A 3 5.33 3.55 -2.33
N PHE A 4 4.02 3.36 -2.12
CA PHE A 4 3.47 2.00 -1.92
C PHE A 4 3.79 1.08 -3.10
N GLY A 5 3.72 1.60 -4.33
CA GLY A 5 4.10 0.86 -5.54
C GLY A 5 5.54 0.34 -5.51
N GLU A 6 6.49 1.20 -5.13
CA GLU A 6 7.90 0.81 -4.98
C GLU A 6 8.10 -0.20 -3.85
N TYR A 7 7.38 -0.06 -2.73
CA TYR A 7 7.39 -1.04 -1.65
C TYR A 7 6.97 -2.44 -2.16
N LEU A 8 5.86 -2.53 -2.90
CA LEU A 8 5.38 -3.79 -3.49
C LEU A 8 6.40 -4.37 -4.47
N ARG A 9 6.95 -3.52 -5.35
CA ARG A 9 7.96 -3.90 -6.34
C ARG A 9 9.20 -4.50 -5.69
N ASN A 10 9.75 -3.81 -4.70
CA ASN A 10 10.93 -4.25 -3.98
C ASN A 10 10.71 -5.61 -3.32
N ARG A 11 9.55 -5.80 -2.68
CA ARG A 11 9.23 -7.08 -2.05
C ARG A 11 9.06 -8.20 -3.09
N ARG A 12 8.37 -7.93 -4.19
CA ARG A 12 8.21 -8.87 -5.30
C ARG A 12 9.56 -9.32 -5.88
N GLU A 13 10.47 -8.36 -6.11
CA GLU A 13 11.80 -8.62 -6.66
C GLU A 13 12.70 -9.38 -5.69
N GLN A 14 12.63 -9.08 -4.38
CA GLN A 14 13.32 -9.86 -3.34
C GLN A 14 12.89 -11.33 -3.31
N LEU A 15 11.62 -11.62 -3.62
CA LEU A 15 11.09 -12.98 -3.73
C LEU A 15 11.34 -13.62 -5.10
N GLY A 16 11.98 -12.91 -6.04
CA GLY A 16 12.22 -13.39 -7.41
C GLY A 16 10.93 -13.62 -8.22
N LEU A 17 9.82 -12.99 -7.84
CA LEU A 17 8.53 -13.22 -8.47
C LEU A 17 8.40 -12.40 -9.76
N PRO A 18 8.04 -13.02 -10.90
CA PRO A 18 7.72 -12.26 -12.09
C PRO A 18 6.38 -11.53 -11.91
N LEU A 19 6.23 -10.33 -12.50
CA LEU A 19 5.00 -9.52 -12.45
C LEU A 19 3.73 -10.36 -12.73
N ARG A 20 3.79 -11.23 -13.75
CA ARG A 20 2.66 -12.10 -14.14
C ARG A 20 2.12 -12.98 -13.02
N LYS A 21 2.97 -13.41 -12.08
CA LYS A 21 2.55 -14.27 -10.98
C LYS A 21 1.70 -13.50 -9.98
N VAL A 22 2.13 -12.29 -9.61
CA VAL A 22 1.40 -11.45 -8.66
C VAL A 22 0.11 -10.90 -9.29
N ALA A 23 0.16 -10.53 -10.58
CA ALA A 23 -1.03 -10.05 -11.30
C ALA A 23 -2.11 -11.13 -11.41
N ALA A 24 -1.73 -12.39 -11.64
CA ALA A 24 -2.66 -13.51 -11.69
C ALA A 24 -3.37 -13.77 -10.35
N GLU A 25 -2.65 -13.71 -9.23
CA GLU A 25 -3.27 -13.85 -7.90
C GLU A 25 -4.26 -12.74 -7.59
N LEU A 26 -4.03 -11.54 -8.14
CA LEU A 26 -4.88 -10.37 -8.00
C LEU A 26 -6.05 -10.33 -9.00
N ASP A 27 -6.11 -11.27 -9.94
CA ASP A 27 -7.07 -11.27 -11.05
C ASP A 27 -7.06 -9.94 -11.85
N ILE A 28 -5.86 -9.45 -12.17
CA ILE A 28 -5.64 -8.23 -12.96
C ILE A 28 -4.64 -8.45 -14.09
N ASP A 29 -4.67 -7.56 -15.08
CA ASP A 29 -3.64 -7.51 -16.10
C ASP A 29 -2.25 -7.20 -15.52
N THR A 30 -1.23 -7.83 -16.09
CA THR A 30 0.18 -7.55 -15.75
C THR A 30 0.55 -6.08 -15.94
N SER A 31 -0.08 -5.40 -16.91
CA SER A 31 0.09 -3.98 -17.16
C SER A 31 -0.45 -3.11 -16.03
N ILE A 32 -1.53 -3.53 -15.37
CA ILE A 32 -2.13 -2.84 -14.22
C ILE A 32 -1.18 -2.93 -13.04
N LEU A 33 -0.70 -4.14 -12.70
CA LEU A 33 0.28 -4.29 -11.63
C LEU A 33 1.56 -3.49 -11.93
N SER A 34 2.01 -3.50 -13.18
CA SER A 34 3.18 -2.73 -13.62
C SER A 34 3.01 -1.22 -13.40
N LYS A 35 1.82 -0.68 -13.66
CA LYS A 35 1.48 0.72 -13.36
C LYS A 35 1.41 0.99 -11.86
N ILE A 36 0.88 0.03 -11.09
CA ILE A 36 0.83 0.13 -9.62
C ILE A 36 2.24 0.22 -9.05
N GLU A 37 3.14 -0.66 -9.47
CA GLU A 37 4.53 -0.69 -8.99
C GLU A 37 5.37 0.54 -9.39
N ARG A 38 4.93 1.28 -10.41
CA ARG A 38 5.51 2.59 -10.81
C ARG A 38 4.75 3.79 -10.26
N SER A 39 3.74 3.57 -9.42
CA SER A 39 2.90 4.63 -8.86
C SER A 39 2.16 5.47 -9.92
N GLU A 40 1.99 4.93 -11.13
CA GLU A 40 1.14 5.49 -12.19
C GLU A 40 -0.35 5.16 -11.95
N ARG A 41 -0.62 4.19 -11.07
CA ARG A 41 -1.96 3.80 -10.61
C ARG A 41 -1.91 3.42 -9.14
N ALA A 42 -2.92 3.83 -8.37
CA ALA A 42 -3.02 3.42 -6.96
C ALA A 42 -3.48 1.95 -6.85
N ALA A 43 -2.91 1.22 -5.88
CA ALA A 43 -3.48 -0.03 -5.40
C ALA A 43 -4.76 0.26 -4.61
N THR A 44 -5.70 -0.69 -4.57
CA THR A 44 -6.92 -0.55 -3.78
C THR A 44 -6.84 -1.35 -2.48
N LYS A 45 -7.66 -0.99 -1.48
CA LYS A 45 -7.69 -1.68 -0.18
C LYS A 45 -8.06 -3.17 -0.31
N GLU A 46 -8.88 -3.51 -1.30
CA GLU A 46 -9.32 -4.88 -1.58
C GLU A 46 -8.17 -5.77 -2.08
N MET A 47 -7.11 -5.17 -2.64
CA MET A 47 -5.92 -5.90 -3.07
C MET A 47 -5.01 -6.30 -1.90
N LEU A 48 -5.13 -5.66 -0.73
CA LEU A 48 -4.17 -5.82 0.37
C LEU A 48 -4.07 -7.26 0.90
N PRO A 49 -5.17 -8.02 1.13
CA PRO A 49 -5.05 -9.39 1.62
C PRO A 49 -4.31 -10.30 0.63
N THR A 50 -4.62 -10.17 -0.66
CA THR A 50 -3.98 -10.94 -1.73
C THR A 50 -2.51 -10.55 -1.89
N LEU A 51 -2.19 -9.25 -1.81
CA LEU A 51 -0.81 -8.76 -1.85
C LEU A 51 -0.01 -9.28 -0.64
N ALA A 52 -0.57 -9.25 0.57
CA ALA A 52 0.09 -9.73 1.78
C ALA A 52 0.46 -11.21 1.65
N LYS A 53 -0.52 -12.03 1.23
CA LYS A 53 -0.32 -13.46 1.01
C LYS A 53 0.71 -13.74 -0.07
N THR A 54 0.58 -13.10 -1.23
CA THR A 54 1.43 -13.36 -2.41
C THR A 54 2.87 -12.90 -2.19
N LEU A 55 3.05 -11.77 -1.52
CA LEU A 55 4.35 -11.18 -1.22
C LEU A 55 4.94 -11.63 0.12
N GLN A 56 4.31 -12.61 0.78
CA GLN A 56 4.76 -13.17 2.05
C GLN A 56 5.08 -12.07 3.07
N VAL A 57 4.12 -11.16 3.25
CA VAL A 57 4.15 -10.05 4.21
C VAL A 57 2.99 -10.24 5.17
N GLN A 58 3.18 -9.87 6.44
CA GLN A 58 2.08 -9.87 7.40
C GLN A 58 1.01 -8.86 6.97
N GLU A 59 -0.27 -9.22 7.07
CA GLU A 59 -1.38 -8.34 6.68
C GLU A 59 -1.32 -6.98 7.39
N LYS A 60 -0.98 -6.99 8.69
CA LYS A 60 -0.73 -5.78 9.46
C LYS A 60 0.35 -4.88 8.86
N GLU A 61 1.46 -5.45 8.39
CA GLU A 61 2.58 -4.67 7.85
C GLU A 61 2.20 -4.01 6.53
N ILE A 62 1.53 -4.74 5.62
CA ILE A 62 1.13 -4.20 4.33
C ILE A 62 0.07 -3.11 4.48
N GLU A 63 -0.87 -3.28 5.42
CA GLU A 63 -1.86 -2.24 5.74
C GLU A 63 -1.19 -0.97 6.27
N ILE A 64 -0.21 -1.12 7.17
CA ILE A 64 0.53 0.02 7.73
C ILE A 64 1.27 0.77 6.60
N GLU A 65 1.96 0.07 5.71
CA GLU A 65 2.67 0.71 4.60
C GLU A 65 1.71 1.37 3.60
N PHE A 66 0.55 0.75 3.34
CA PHE A 66 -0.50 1.35 2.52
C PHE A 66 -1.03 2.67 3.14
N ILE A 67 -1.36 2.65 4.44
CA ILE A 67 -1.86 3.83 5.17
C ILE A 67 -0.82 4.96 5.16
N LYS A 68 0.45 4.65 5.46
CA LYS A 68 1.53 5.64 5.44
C LYS A 68 1.66 6.27 4.06
N ALA A 69 1.73 5.45 3.01
CA ALA A 69 1.90 5.92 1.66
C ALA A 69 0.74 6.84 1.25
N PHE A 70 -0.50 6.42 1.49
CA PHE A 70 -1.69 7.21 1.21
C PHE A 70 -1.70 8.56 1.96
N ILE A 71 -1.42 8.56 3.26
CA ILE A 71 -1.38 9.79 4.04
C ILE A 71 -0.31 10.74 3.48
N LEU A 72 0.87 10.23 3.14
CA LEU A 72 1.97 11.06 2.67
C LEU A 72 1.76 11.56 1.23
N SER A 73 1.15 10.76 0.35
CA SER A 73 0.85 11.17 -1.02
C SER A 73 -0.28 12.17 -1.09
N ASP A 74 -1.38 11.92 -0.37
CA ASP A 74 -2.61 12.67 -0.53
C ASP A 74 -2.72 13.84 0.45
N LEU A 75 -2.08 13.73 1.63
CA LEU A 75 -2.21 14.70 2.73
C LEU A 75 -0.88 15.31 3.18
N GLY A 76 0.25 14.84 2.64
CA GLY A 76 1.61 15.15 3.12
C GLY A 76 1.94 16.64 3.18
N GLU A 77 1.37 17.44 2.27
CA GLU A 77 1.63 18.88 2.15
C GLU A 77 0.73 19.75 3.03
N LEU A 78 -0.24 19.16 3.74
CA LEU A 78 -1.17 19.92 4.57
C LEU A 78 -0.47 20.47 5.82
N LYS A 79 -0.55 21.79 6.00
CA LYS A 79 0.05 22.53 7.13
C LYS A 79 -0.26 21.95 8.51
N PHE A 80 -1.46 21.40 8.69
CA PHE A 80 -1.94 20.87 9.97
C PHE A 80 -2.08 19.34 9.98
N LEU A 81 -1.40 18.63 9.07
CA LEU A 81 -1.47 17.17 8.96
C LEU A 81 -1.28 16.47 10.31
N LYS A 82 -0.22 16.85 11.04
CA LYS A 82 0.10 16.24 12.34
C LYS A 82 -1.05 16.39 13.34
N SER A 83 -1.56 17.60 13.51
CA SER A 83 -2.67 17.88 14.43
C SER A 83 -3.94 17.13 14.04
N GLY A 84 -4.27 17.09 12.75
CA GLY A 84 -5.44 16.33 12.26
C GLY A 84 -5.32 14.83 12.50
N LEU A 85 -4.13 14.25 12.33
CA LEU A 85 -3.88 12.83 12.65
C LEU A 85 -3.98 12.56 14.16
N GLU A 86 -3.46 13.45 15.01
CA GLU A 86 -3.56 13.32 16.47
C GLU A 86 -5.02 13.35 16.96
N GLU A 87 -5.83 14.29 16.46
CA GLU A 87 -7.27 14.37 16.78
C GLU A 87 -8.03 13.13 16.29
N THR A 88 -7.70 12.63 15.10
CA THR A 88 -8.29 11.41 14.54
C THR A 88 -7.97 10.18 15.41
N LEU A 89 -6.72 10.05 15.86
CA LEU A 89 -6.33 8.95 16.75
C LEU A 89 -7.07 8.99 18.09
N ASN A 90 -7.25 10.18 18.67
CA ASN A 90 -8.04 10.33 19.90
C ASN A 90 -9.50 9.92 19.69
N THR A 91 -10.09 10.29 18.55
CA THR A 91 -11.46 9.89 18.18
C THR A 91 -11.61 8.38 17.98
N ILE A 92 -10.61 7.70 17.42
CA ILE A 92 -10.64 6.24 17.25
C ILE A 92 -10.56 5.54 18.61
N LYS A 93 -9.70 6.05 19.52
CA LYS A 93 -9.55 5.48 20.88
C LYS A 93 -10.83 5.60 21.71
N SER A 94 -11.60 6.69 21.56
CA SER A 94 -12.83 6.89 22.33
C SER A 94 -14.03 6.09 21.82
N ARG A 95 -13.95 5.55 20.59
CA ARG A 95 -14.99 4.69 19.98
C ARG A 95 -14.80 3.20 20.26
N LYS A 96 -13.65 2.81 20.83
CA LYS A 96 -13.37 1.44 21.30
C LYS A 96 -13.65 1.34 22.78
#